data_AF-A0A2V0P4G3-F1
#
_entry.id   AF-A0A2V0P4G3-F1
#
_cell.length_a   1.000
_cell.length_b   1.000
_cell.length_c   1.000
_cell.angle_alpha   90.00
_cell.angle_beta   90.00
_cell.angle_gamma   90.00
#
_symmetry.space_group_name_H-M   'P 1'
#
loop_
_entity.id
_entity.type
_entity.pdbx_description
1 polymer ?
#
loop_
_entity_poly.entity_id
_entity_poly.type
_entity_poly.pdbx_seq_one_letter_code
_entity_poly.pdbx_strand_id
1 'polypeptide(L)'
;MAVATAPAPPAAAPAAAARAAAAAPPSAAPADAAAARRAPEASTSGITYRVYRDEHDLPAVIDLIDKDLSEPYSIFTYRYFTAQWPQLCFLAHDAASGAPCGVVVCKMDVHRGKQMRGYLAMLVVDKRFRGKGVGSCLARMAIQAMIDGGAEEVALEAEVTNGGALALYRALGFVRDKRLHRYYLSGNDAYRLKLQLPLTQRYAERRAREREAILGYAEGGGEGGEQLPAVEGEVA
;
A
#
# COMPACT_ATOMS: atom_id res chain seq x y z
N MET A 1 -0.75 -30.78 -40.28
CA MET A 1 -0.97 -29.33 -40.42
C MET A 1 -0.87 -28.72 -39.03
N ALA A 2 0.01 -27.73 -38.87
CA ALA A 2 0.49 -27.22 -37.60
C ALA A 2 -0.55 -26.33 -36.89
N VAL A 3 -0.68 -26.53 -35.58
CA VAL A 3 -1.39 -25.66 -34.65
C VAL A 3 -0.55 -24.39 -34.46
N ALA A 4 -1.07 -23.26 -34.93
CA ALA A 4 -0.45 -21.96 -34.71
C ALA A 4 -0.73 -21.50 -33.28
N THR A 5 0.30 -21.60 -32.45
CA THR A 5 0.42 -20.97 -31.13
C THR A 5 0.37 -19.46 -31.28
N ALA A 6 -0.53 -18.80 -30.56
CA ALA A 6 -0.56 -17.35 -30.46
C ALA A 6 0.68 -16.83 -29.70
N PRO A 7 1.32 -15.73 -30.14
CA PRO A 7 2.47 -15.18 -29.44
C PRO A 7 2.03 -14.50 -28.14
N ALA A 8 2.75 -14.79 -27.06
CA ALA A 8 2.59 -14.17 -25.76
C ALA A 8 2.78 -12.64 -25.85
N PRO A 9 1.95 -11.82 -25.18
CA PRO A 9 2.19 -10.39 -25.10
C PRO A 9 3.42 -10.11 -24.20
N PRO A 10 4.29 -9.15 -24.57
CA PRO A 10 5.48 -8.82 -23.80
C PRO A 10 5.12 -8.13 -22.48
N ALA A 11 5.67 -8.67 -21.39
CA ALA A 11 5.67 -8.11 -20.05
C ALA A 11 6.39 -6.74 -20.06
N ALA A 12 6.03 -5.73 -19.28
CA ALA A 12 5.67 -5.81 -17.87
C ALA A 12 5.14 -4.45 -17.37
N ALA A 13 4.46 -4.46 -16.21
CA ALA A 13 4.07 -3.32 -15.38
C ALA A 13 4.47 -3.70 -13.92
N PRO A 14 4.72 -2.77 -12.98
CA PRO A 14 5.30 -3.09 -11.67
C PRO A 14 4.49 -4.14 -10.93
N ALA A 15 5.21 -5.15 -10.44
CA ALA A 15 4.67 -6.37 -9.87
C ALA A 15 3.71 -6.16 -8.68
N ALA A 16 3.75 -5.00 -8.01
CA ALA A 16 2.85 -4.64 -6.91
C ALA A 16 1.44 -4.26 -7.38
N ALA A 17 1.35 -3.35 -8.35
CA ALA A 17 0.08 -2.83 -8.86
C ALA A 17 -0.63 -3.90 -9.69
N ALA A 18 0.12 -4.66 -10.49
CA ALA A 18 -0.41 -5.75 -11.31
C ALA A 18 -0.98 -6.91 -10.48
N ARG A 19 -0.37 -7.26 -9.33
CA ARG A 19 -0.93 -8.30 -8.43
C ARG A 19 -2.23 -7.88 -7.76
N ALA A 20 -2.49 -6.58 -7.59
CA ALA A 20 -3.76 -6.09 -7.06
C ALA A 20 -4.87 -6.08 -8.14
N ALA A 21 -4.52 -5.80 -9.40
CA ALA A 21 -5.48 -5.72 -10.50
C ALA A 21 -5.90 -7.08 -11.10
N ALA A 22 -5.14 -8.15 -10.89
CA ALA A 22 -5.41 -9.48 -11.45
C ALA A 22 -6.37 -10.36 -10.62
N ALA A 23 -6.86 -9.88 -9.47
CA ALA A 23 -7.90 -10.56 -8.70
C ALA A 23 -9.27 -9.98 -9.08
N ALA A 24 -10.20 -10.85 -9.50
CA ALA A 24 -11.61 -10.47 -9.63
C ALA A 24 -12.08 -9.75 -8.35
N PRO A 25 -12.89 -8.68 -8.44
CA PRO A 25 -13.29 -7.94 -7.26
C PRO A 25 -14.05 -8.88 -6.31
N PRO A 26 -13.63 -9.03 -5.03
CA PRO A 26 -14.54 -9.59 -4.05
C PRO A 26 -15.76 -8.67 -3.98
N SER A 27 -16.95 -9.28 -4.02
CA SER A 27 -18.25 -8.61 -3.98
C SER A 27 -18.26 -7.49 -2.94
N ALA A 28 -18.28 -6.24 -3.42
CA ALA A 28 -18.39 -5.07 -2.58
C ALA A 28 -19.80 -5.03 -1.99
N ALA A 29 -19.91 -5.31 -0.70
CA ALA A 29 -21.07 -4.87 0.07
C ALA A 29 -21.09 -3.33 0.06
N PRO A 30 -22.28 -2.69 -0.01
CA PRO A 30 -22.37 -1.27 -0.25
C PRO A 30 -21.77 -0.49 0.92
N ALA A 31 -20.71 0.25 0.66
CA ALA A 31 -20.28 1.32 1.53
C ALA A 31 -21.33 2.42 1.41
N ASP A 32 -22.06 2.63 2.50
CA ASP A 32 -23.16 3.57 2.61
C ASP A 32 -22.72 4.97 2.15
N ALA A 33 -23.34 5.45 1.08
CA ALA A 33 -23.07 6.72 0.45
C ALA A 33 -23.73 7.85 1.27
N ALA A 34 -23.21 8.14 2.46
CA ALA A 34 -23.75 9.22 3.29
C ALA A 34 -22.74 9.78 4.32
N ALA A 35 -21.55 10.20 3.89
CA ALA A 35 -20.70 11.07 4.71
C ALA A 35 -19.73 11.94 3.89
N ALA A 36 -20.20 12.52 2.78
CA ALA A 36 -19.50 13.65 2.16
C ALA A 36 -19.71 14.92 3.01
N ARG A 37 -19.08 14.98 4.20
CA ARG A 37 -18.98 16.22 4.99
C ARG A 37 -17.52 16.67 5.02
N ARG A 38 -17.23 17.58 4.09
CA ARG A 38 -16.15 18.58 4.07
C ARG A 38 -14.87 18.18 4.84
N ALA A 39 -13.95 17.49 4.15
CA ALA A 39 -12.58 17.30 4.64
C ALA A 39 -11.88 18.66 4.79
N PRO A 40 -10.95 18.81 5.75
CA PRO A 40 -10.26 20.07 5.99
C PRO A 40 -9.32 20.39 4.83
N GLU A 41 -9.54 21.54 4.17
CA GLU A 41 -8.59 22.13 3.22
C GLU A 41 -7.38 22.62 4.01
N ALA A 42 -6.41 21.72 4.23
CA ALA A 42 -5.13 22.13 4.77
C ALA A 42 -4.44 23.00 3.70
N SER A 43 -4.14 24.25 4.04
CA SER A 43 -3.30 25.12 3.23
C SER A 43 -1.97 25.29 3.96
N THR A 44 -0.88 24.95 3.28
CA THR A 44 0.46 25.24 3.80
C THR A 44 1.31 25.65 2.61
N SER A 45 1.94 26.82 2.71
CA SER A 45 2.95 27.29 1.76
C SER A 45 2.48 27.43 0.30
N GLY A 46 1.25 27.93 0.09
CA GLY A 46 0.71 28.16 -1.26
C GLY A 46 0.31 26.88 -2.00
N ILE A 47 0.16 25.76 -1.29
CA ILE A 47 -0.36 24.51 -1.83
C ILE A 47 -1.68 24.19 -1.13
N THR A 48 -2.69 23.81 -1.92
CA THR A 48 -3.96 23.30 -1.43
C THR A 48 -4.04 21.79 -1.65
N TYR A 49 -4.56 21.08 -0.66
CA TYR A 49 -4.73 19.64 -0.72
C TYR A 49 -6.21 19.30 -0.71
N ARG A 50 -6.60 18.33 -1.52
CA ARG A 50 -7.97 17.80 -1.55
C ARG A 50 -8.00 16.31 -1.84
N VAL A 51 -9.07 15.66 -1.40
CA VAL A 51 -9.36 14.27 -1.74
C VAL A 51 -9.68 14.17 -3.23
N TYR A 52 -9.36 13.02 -3.85
CA TYR A 52 -9.84 12.64 -5.17
C TYR A 52 -11.38 12.63 -5.19
N ARG A 53 -11.99 13.24 -6.20
CA ARG A 53 -13.45 13.37 -6.28
C ARG A 53 -14.07 12.28 -7.13
N ASP A 54 -13.69 12.26 -8.40
CA ASP A 54 -14.28 11.41 -9.42
C ASP A 54 -13.39 11.37 -10.67
N GLU A 55 -13.89 10.73 -11.73
CA GLU A 55 -13.18 10.52 -13.00
C GLU A 55 -12.64 11.81 -13.65
N HIS A 56 -13.18 13.00 -13.35
CA HIS A 56 -12.65 14.26 -13.89
C HIS A 56 -11.26 14.59 -13.36
N ASP A 57 -10.88 14.05 -12.19
CA ASP A 57 -9.52 14.18 -11.65
C ASP A 57 -8.54 13.21 -12.31
N LEU A 58 -9.04 12.13 -12.91
CA LEU A 58 -8.19 11.05 -13.41
C LEU A 58 -7.17 11.50 -14.46
N PRO A 59 -7.50 12.36 -15.45
CA PRO A 59 -6.51 12.87 -16.40
C PRO A 59 -5.33 13.58 -15.70
N ALA A 60 -5.60 14.38 -14.68
CA ALA A 60 -4.55 15.06 -13.91
C ALA A 60 -3.66 14.08 -13.12
N VAL A 61 -4.26 13.01 -12.58
CA VAL A 61 -3.53 11.95 -11.89
C VAL A 61 -2.60 11.20 -12.85
N ILE A 62 -3.13 10.80 -14.02
CA ILE A 62 -2.36 10.12 -15.07
C ILE A 62 -1.22 11.03 -15.55
N ASP A 63 -1.51 12.28 -15.88
CA ASP A 63 -0.51 13.24 -16.37
C ASP A 63 0.63 13.47 -15.38
N LEU A 64 0.36 13.51 -14.07
CA LEU A 64 1.40 13.63 -13.05
C LEU A 64 2.24 12.36 -12.98
N ILE A 65 1.61 11.20 -12.98
CA ILE A 65 2.28 9.91 -12.80
C ILE A 65 3.15 9.56 -14.01
N ASP A 66 2.62 9.70 -15.22
CA ASP A 66 3.33 9.38 -16.47
C ASP A 66 4.56 10.28 -16.70
N LYS A 67 4.58 11.49 -16.14
CA LYS A 67 5.73 12.42 -16.22
C LYS A 67 6.91 12.01 -15.35
N ASP A 68 6.67 11.29 -14.26
CA ASP A 68 7.66 11.05 -13.20
C ASP A 68 7.93 9.57 -12.92
N LEU A 69 7.01 8.67 -13.26
CA LEU A 69 7.22 7.22 -13.19
C LEU A 69 7.44 6.67 -14.60
N SER A 70 8.50 5.88 -14.76
CA SER A 70 8.90 5.29 -16.05
C SER A 70 8.10 4.05 -16.43
N GLU A 71 7.13 3.64 -15.62
CA GLU A 71 6.38 2.40 -15.82
C GLU A 71 4.98 2.71 -16.36
N PRO A 72 4.61 2.15 -17.53
CA PRO A 72 3.32 2.41 -18.13
C PRO A 72 2.22 1.68 -17.34
N TYR A 73 1.36 2.44 -16.67
CA TYR A 73 0.16 1.90 -16.06
C TYR A 73 -1.01 1.97 -17.04
N SER A 74 -1.80 0.90 -17.11
CA SER A 74 -3.07 0.94 -17.84
C SER A 74 -4.10 1.79 -17.09
N ILE A 75 -5.04 2.40 -17.82
CA ILE A 75 -6.17 3.13 -17.23
C ILE A 75 -6.94 2.30 -16.17
N PHE A 76 -7.01 0.98 -16.36
CA PHE A 76 -7.64 0.06 -15.43
C PHE A 76 -6.96 0.01 -14.07
N THR A 77 -5.63 0.18 -14.03
CA THR A 77 -4.89 0.20 -12.77
C THR A 77 -5.29 1.41 -11.95
N TYR A 78 -5.34 2.60 -12.56
CA TYR A 78 -5.76 3.81 -11.86
C TYR A 78 -7.21 3.69 -11.35
N ARG A 79 -8.13 3.27 -12.22
CA ARG A 79 -9.55 3.08 -11.87
C ARG A 79 -9.76 2.06 -10.75
N TYR A 80 -8.98 0.99 -10.71
CA TYR A 80 -9.04 0.01 -9.61
C TYR A 80 -8.83 0.70 -8.25
N PHE A 81 -7.83 1.58 -8.13
CA PHE A 81 -7.58 2.32 -6.90
C PHE A 81 -8.64 3.40 -6.66
N THR A 82 -8.91 4.24 -7.65
CA THR A 82 -9.74 5.44 -7.47
C THR A 82 -11.22 5.14 -7.33
N ALA A 83 -11.72 4.02 -7.88
CA ALA A 83 -13.11 3.61 -7.70
C ALA A 83 -13.35 2.92 -6.34
N GLN A 84 -12.36 2.19 -5.83
CA GLN A 84 -12.50 1.41 -4.58
C GLN A 84 -12.10 2.20 -3.33
N TRP A 85 -11.09 3.07 -3.45
CA TRP A 85 -10.58 3.87 -2.33
C TRP A 85 -10.38 5.36 -2.69
N PRO A 86 -11.40 6.06 -3.23
CA PRO A 86 -11.29 7.49 -3.53
C PRO A 86 -10.89 8.31 -2.29
N GLN A 87 -11.37 7.94 -1.11
CA GLN A 87 -11.09 8.58 0.17
C GLN A 87 -9.64 8.47 0.65
N LEU A 88 -8.86 7.54 0.08
CA LEU A 88 -7.44 7.37 0.40
C LEU A 88 -6.52 8.03 -0.63
N CYS A 89 -7.09 8.62 -1.69
CA CYS A 89 -6.36 9.28 -2.76
C CYS A 89 -6.46 10.79 -2.60
N PHE A 90 -5.33 11.49 -2.69
CA PHE A 90 -5.26 12.94 -2.50
C PHE A 90 -4.46 13.61 -3.60
N LEU A 91 -4.89 14.80 -3.97
CA LEU A 91 -4.22 15.67 -4.93
C LEU A 91 -3.77 16.96 -4.24
N ALA A 92 -2.57 17.41 -4.61
CA ALA A 92 -2.02 18.71 -4.25
C ALA A 92 -2.12 19.63 -5.46
N HIS A 93 -2.57 20.86 -5.26
CA HIS A 93 -2.68 21.89 -6.28
C HIS A 93 -1.90 23.12 -5.86
N ASP A 94 -1.26 23.78 -6.83
CA ASP A 94 -0.68 25.09 -6.61
C ASP A 94 -1.80 26.11 -6.39
N ALA A 95 -1.78 26.83 -5.26
CA ALA A 95 -2.81 27.80 -4.93
C ALA A 95 -2.82 29.00 -5.87
N ALA A 96 -1.68 29.31 -6.51
CA ALA A 96 -1.58 30.45 -7.43
C ALA A 96 -2.17 30.13 -8.82
N SER A 97 -1.79 28.99 -9.40
CA SER A 97 -2.22 28.60 -10.75
C SER A 97 -3.44 27.67 -10.79
N GLY A 98 -3.78 27.04 -9.67
CA GLY A 98 -4.76 25.95 -9.61
C GLY A 98 -4.30 24.64 -10.23
N ALA A 99 -3.06 24.57 -10.75
CA ALA A 99 -2.56 23.40 -11.45
C ALA A 99 -2.24 22.25 -10.48
N PRO A 100 -2.51 20.98 -10.85
CA PRO A 100 -2.13 19.83 -10.05
C PRO A 100 -0.60 19.71 -10.01
N CYS A 101 -0.05 19.60 -8.80
CA CYS A 101 1.39 19.56 -8.54
C CYS A 101 1.86 18.32 -7.79
N GLY A 102 0.93 17.48 -7.31
CA GLY A 102 1.26 16.20 -6.71
C GLY A 102 0.04 15.35 -6.47
N VAL A 103 0.25 14.04 -6.36
CA VAL A 103 -0.79 13.05 -6.13
C VAL A 103 -0.27 11.91 -5.27
N VAL A 104 -1.15 11.38 -4.42
CA VAL A 104 -0.96 10.11 -3.75
C VAL A 104 -2.16 9.20 -4.03
N VAL A 105 -1.88 7.98 -4.44
CA VAL A 105 -2.87 6.92 -4.71
C VAL A 105 -2.59 5.76 -3.77
N CYS A 106 -3.63 5.32 -3.08
CA CYS A 106 -3.53 4.35 -2.01
C CYS A 106 -4.65 3.32 -2.10
N LYS A 107 -4.46 2.20 -1.40
CA LYS A 107 -5.55 1.28 -1.07
C LYS A 107 -5.46 0.83 0.38
N MET A 108 -6.51 0.16 0.84
CA MET A 108 -6.53 -0.46 2.16
C MET A 108 -7.37 -1.74 2.10
N ASP A 109 -6.83 -2.85 2.58
CA ASP A 109 -7.48 -4.16 2.48
C ASP A 109 -7.02 -5.12 3.60
N VAL A 110 -7.79 -6.17 3.85
CA VAL A 110 -7.45 -7.23 4.80
C VAL A 110 -6.28 -8.03 4.24
N HIS A 111 -5.10 -7.89 4.87
CA HIS A 111 -3.94 -8.67 4.49
C HIS A 111 -3.93 -10.03 5.20
N ARG A 112 -3.80 -11.11 4.40
CA ARG A 112 -3.73 -12.52 4.89
C ARG A 112 -4.90 -12.93 5.79
N GLY A 113 -6.07 -12.31 5.62
CA GLY A 113 -7.27 -12.59 6.40
C GLY A 113 -7.20 -12.18 7.87
N LYS A 114 -6.20 -11.40 8.29
CA LYS A 114 -5.95 -11.10 9.71
C LYS A 114 -5.99 -9.61 10.04
N GLN A 115 -5.24 -8.80 9.29
CA GLN A 115 -4.93 -7.43 9.68
C GLN A 115 -5.32 -6.44 8.59
N MET A 116 -5.90 -5.31 8.97
CA MET A 116 -6.22 -4.25 8.02
C MET A 116 -4.94 -3.51 7.66
N ARG A 117 -4.59 -3.49 6.37
CA ARG A 117 -3.32 -2.92 5.91
C ARG A 117 -3.55 -1.85 4.86
N GLY A 118 -2.97 -0.68 5.12
CA GLY A 118 -2.80 0.39 4.15
C GLY A 118 -1.68 0.10 3.16
N TYR A 119 -1.85 0.54 1.92
CA TYR A 119 -0.84 0.40 0.87
C TYR A 119 -0.70 1.71 0.10
N LEU A 120 0.50 2.27 0.14
CA LEU A 120 0.89 3.48 -0.59
C LEU A 120 1.37 3.05 -1.98
N ALA A 121 0.50 3.16 -2.98
CA ALA A 121 0.75 2.59 -4.30
C ALA A 121 1.59 3.51 -5.17
N MET A 122 1.18 4.77 -5.28
CA MET A 122 1.84 5.77 -6.12
C MET A 122 1.89 7.10 -5.36
N LEU A 123 3.05 7.74 -5.32
CA LEU A 123 3.24 9.08 -4.77
C LEU A 123 4.15 9.85 -5.70
N VAL A 124 3.62 10.93 -6.27
CA VAL A 124 4.34 11.76 -7.23
C VAL A 124 4.18 13.23 -6.88
N VAL A 125 5.27 13.99 -7.01
CA VAL A 125 5.28 15.44 -6.83
C VAL A 125 6.08 16.04 -7.99
N ASP A 126 5.47 16.99 -8.68
CA ASP A 126 6.08 17.75 -9.76
C ASP A 126 7.43 18.32 -9.30
N LYS A 127 8.45 18.20 -10.16
CA LYS A 127 9.84 18.58 -9.87
C LYS A 127 9.96 20.00 -9.29
N ARG A 128 9.13 20.94 -9.73
CA ARG A 128 9.13 22.36 -9.29
C ARG A 128 8.65 22.54 -7.85
N PHE A 129 7.98 21.53 -7.29
CA PHE A 129 7.39 21.54 -5.95
C PHE A 129 8.09 20.56 -4.98
N ARG A 130 9.11 19.84 -5.45
CA ARG A 130 9.95 18.98 -4.59
C ARG A 130 10.77 19.82 -3.60
N GLY A 131 11.15 19.21 -2.48
CA GLY A 131 11.89 19.89 -1.40
C GLY A 131 11.03 20.84 -0.55
N LYS A 132 9.76 21.07 -0.90
CA LYS A 132 8.82 21.95 -0.17
C LYS A 132 7.88 21.20 0.79
N GLY A 133 8.17 19.93 1.09
CA GLY A 133 7.36 19.11 2.00
C GLY A 133 6.05 18.54 1.41
N VAL A 134 5.71 18.83 0.14
CA VAL A 134 4.44 18.40 -0.48
C VAL A 134 4.22 16.89 -0.41
N GLY A 135 5.24 16.09 -0.75
CA GLY A 135 5.16 14.63 -0.69
C GLY A 135 4.96 14.10 0.73
N SER A 136 5.57 14.75 1.73
CA SER A 136 5.37 14.41 3.14
C SER A 136 3.95 14.73 3.61
N CYS A 137 3.39 15.86 3.17
CA CYS A 137 2.00 16.22 3.49
C CYS A 137 1.01 15.24 2.88
N LEU A 138 1.14 14.94 1.58
CA LEU A 138 0.29 13.95 0.90
C LEU A 138 0.35 12.58 1.58
N ALA A 139 1.56 12.09 1.86
CA ALA A 139 1.74 10.81 2.55
C ALA A 139 1.12 10.81 3.95
N ARG A 140 1.29 11.89 4.73
CA ARG A 140 0.68 12.02 6.06
C ARG A 140 -0.84 12.04 6.00
N MET A 141 -1.45 12.75 5.05
CA MET A 141 -2.90 12.76 4.86
C MET A 141 -3.43 11.35 4.54
N ALA A 142 -2.76 10.64 3.64
CA ALA A 142 -3.12 9.26 3.30
C ALA A 142 -2.96 8.31 4.49
N ILE A 143 -1.87 8.42 5.25
CA ILE A 143 -1.64 7.61 6.46
C ILE A 143 -2.70 7.90 7.51
N GLN A 144 -3.07 9.17 7.72
CA GLN A 144 -4.13 9.52 8.67
C GLN A 144 -5.47 8.91 8.24
N ALA A 145 -5.83 9.02 6.96
CA ALA A 145 -7.06 8.39 6.45
C ALA A 145 -7.04 6.86 6.58
N MET A 146 -5.88 6.22 6.46
CA MET A 146 -5.72 4.78 6.74
C MET A 146 -5.88 4.45 8.24
N ILE A 147 -5.34 5.27 9.13
CA ILE A 147 -5.53 5.13 10.59
C ILE A 147 -7.01 5.22 10.94
N ASP A 148 -7.69 6.24 10.41
CA ASP A 148 -9.13 6.45 10.62
C ASP A 148 -9.95 5.28 10.05
N GLY A 149 -9.47 4.69 8.95
CA GLY A 149 -10.00 3.46 8.36
C GLY A 149 -9.66 2.17 9.11
N GLY A 150 -8.92 2.25 10.22
CA GLY A 150 -8.58 1.11 11.08
C GLY A 150 -7.39 0.29 10.60
N ALA A 151 -6.53 0.83 9.73
CA ALA A 151 -5.28 0.16 9.37
C ALA A 151 -4.34 0.03 10.57
N GLU A 152 -3.65 -1.10 10.64
CA GLU A 152 -2.66 -1.40 11.68
C GLU A 152 -1.23 -1.19 11.20
N GLU A 153 -1.03 -1.32 9.89
CA GLU A 153 0.25 -1.05 9.25
C GLU A 153 0.02 -0.44 7.87
N VAL A 154 1.03 0.29 7.39
CA VAL A 154 1.10 0.78 6.02
C VAL A 154 2.34 0.20 5.36
N ALA A 155 2.20 -0.31 4.14
CA ALA A 155 3.30 -0.86 3.37
C ALA A 155 3.46 -0.17 2.01
N LEU A 156 4.69 -0.14 1.50
CA LEU A 156 5.01 0.35 0.15
C LEU A 156 6.34 -0.21 -0.35
N GLU A 157 6.65 0.07 -1.62
CA GLU A 157 7.89 -0.32 -2.26
C GLU A 157 8.54 0.92 -2.84
N ALA A 158 9.85 1.05 -2.62
CA ALA A 158 10.65 2.08 -3.22
C ALA A 158 11.90 1.47 -3.83
N GLU A 159 12.30 1.95 -5.01
CA GLU A 159 13.54 1.56 -5.66
C GLU A 159 14.74 1.86 -4.77
N VAL A 160 15.71 0.93 -4.72
CA VAL A 160 16.90 1.06 -3.88
C VAL A 160 17.72 2.31 -4.24
N THR A 161 17.67 2.73 -5.50
CA THR A 161 18.38 3.90 -6.05
C THR A 161 17.66 5.22 -5.76
N ASN A 162 16.37 5.19 -5.38
CA ASN A 162 15.56 6.40 -5.18
C ASN A 162 15.81 7.00 -3.78
N GLY A 163 16.96 7.64 -3.61
CA GLY A 163 17.37 8.24 -2.35
C GLY A 163 16.38 9.26 -1.78
N GLY A 164 15.69 10.03 -2.65
CA GLY A 164 14.69 11.01 -2.24
C GLY A 164 13.46 10.37 -1.60
N ALA A 165 12.90 9.34 -2.23
CA ALA A 165 11.78 8.59 -1.67
C ALA A 165 12.16 7.85 -0.39
N LEU A 166 13.34 7.20 -0.37
CA LEU A 166 13.83 6.50 0.82
C LEU A 166 14.03 7.44 2.01
N ALA A 167 14.58 8.65 1.78
CA ALA A 167 14.73 9.66 2.82
C ALA A 167 13.37 10.16 3.35
N LEU A 168 12.41 10.41 2.45
CA LEU A 168 11.05 10.79 2.79
C LEU A 168 10.38 9.74 3.69
N TYR A 169 10.36 8.48 3.25
CA TYR A 169 9.66 7.42 4.00
C TYR A 169 10.34 7.11 5.34
N ARG A 170 11.68 7.16 5.39
CA ARG A 170 12.41 7.07 6.65
C ARG A 170 12.02 8.18 7.63
N ALA A 171 11.90 9.42 7.15
CA ALA A 171 11.48 10.56 7.98
C ALA A 171 10.03 10.43 8.47
N LEU A 172 9.18 9.68 7.76
CA LEU A 172 7.81 9.34 8.16
C LEU A 172 7.74 8.12 9.10
N GLY A 173 8.87 7.52 9.46
CA GLY A 173 8.94 6.38 10.38
C GLY A 173 8.83 5.01 9.71
N PHE A 174 8.86 4.92 8.38
CA PHE A 174 8.91 3.63 7.71
C PHE A 174 10.26 2.93 7.94
N VAL A 175 10.19 1.63 8.21
CA VAL A 175 11.33 0.74 8.36
C VAL A 175 11.43 -0.21 7.17
N ARG A 176 12.66 -0.63 6.82
CA ARG A 176 12.90 -1.63 5.77
C ARG A 176 12.53 -3.02 6.29
N ASP A 177 11.55 -3.65 5.65
CA ASP A 177 11.11 -5.01 5.96
C ASP A 177 11.95 -6.04 5.23
N LYS A 178 12.13 -5.87 3.91
CA LYS A 178 12.94 -6.76 3.06
C LYS A 178 13.35 -6.11 1.76
N ARG A 179 14.37 -6.68 1.12
CA ARG A 179 14.78 -6.35 -0.25
C ARG A 179 14.10 -7.31 -1.24
N LEU A 180 13.62 -6.77 -2.35
CA LEU A 180 12.99 -7.49 -3.45
C LEU A 180 13.91 -7.37 -4.66
N HIS A 181 14.42 -8.50 -5.14
CA HIS A 181 15.36 -8.53 -6.26
C HIS A 181 14.66 -8.37 -7.60
N ARG A 182 15.21 -7.52 -8.48
CA ARG A 182 14.72 -7.26 -9.84
C ARG A 182 13.22 -7.01 -9.88
N TYR A 183 12.77 -6.14 -8.98
CA TYR A 183 11.35 -5.93 -8.70
C TYR A 183 10.66 -5.04 -9.73
N TYR A 184 11.36 -4.00 -10.17
CA TYR A 184 10.90 -3.07 -11.20
C TYR A 184 11.28 -3.56 -12.60
N LEU A 185 10.60 -3.04 -13.62
CA LEU A 185 10.83 -3.48 -15.01
C LEU A 185 12.22 -3.15 -15.54
N SER A 186 12.81 -2.10 -14.98
CA SER A 186 14.20 -1.73 -15.21
C SER A 186 15.20 -2.81 -14.77
N GLY A 187 14.74 -3.82 -14.01
CA GLY A 187 15.58 -4.82 -13.37
C GLY A 187 16.15 -4.35 -12.02
N ASN A 188 15.80 -3.14 -11.58
CA ASN A 188 16.28 -2.60 -10.31
C ASN A 188 15.55 -3.24 -9.12
N ASP A 189 16.30 -3.36 -8.02
CA ASP A 189 15.78 -3.88 -6.76
C ASP A 189 14.88 -2.86 -6.07
N ALA A 190 13.98 -3.35 -5.22
CA ALA A 190 13.14 -2.52 -4.36
C ALA A 190 13.35 -2.86 -2.89
N TYR A 191 13.16 -1.88 -2.01
CA TYR A 191 12.90 -2.13 -0.61
C TYR A 191 11.40 -2.17 -0.36
N ARG A 192 10.92 -3.24 0.28
CA ARG A 192 9.63 -3.23 0.97
C ARG A 192 9.80 -2.42 2.26
N LEU A 193 9.03 -1.36 2.39
CA LEU A 193 8.97 -0.52 3.58
C LEU A 193 7.65 -0.76 4.31
N LYS A 194 7.69 -0.71 5.65
CA LYS A 194 6.51 -0.80 6.51
C LYS A 194 6.53 0.28 7.58
N LEU A 195 5.35 0.80 7.89
CA LEU A 195 5.08 1.66 9.04
C LEU A 195 4.08 0.93 9.93
N GLN A 196 4.44 0.67 11.17
CA GLN A 196 3.49 0.19 12.18
C GLN A 196 2.74 1.40 12.72
N LEU A 197 1.40 1.31 12.72
CA LEU A 197 0.55 2.40 13.20
C LEU A 197 0.29 2.27 14.70
N PRO A 198 -0.08 3.36 15.39
CA PRO A 198 -0.38 3.33 16.82
C PRO A 198 -1.46 2.30 17.16
N LEU A 199 -1.34 1.71 18.36
CA LEU A 199 -2.33 0.77 18.89
C LEU A 199 -3.68 1.46 19.06
N THR A 200 -4.60 1.22 18.13
CA THR A 200 -6.02 1.50 18.37
C THR A 200 -6.55 0.50 19.41
N GLN A 201 -7.60 0.87 20.14
CA GLN A 201 -8.20 -0.01 21.15
C GLN A 201 -8.61 -1.37 20.55
N ARG A 202 -9.20 -1.37 19.35
CA ARG A 202 -9.55 -2.59 18.61
C ARG A 202 -8.33 -3.45 18.29
N TYR A 203 -7.21 -2.82 17.91
CA TYR A 203 -5.96 -3.55 17.65
C TYR A 203 -5.40 -4.15 18.93
N ALA A 204 -5.40 -3.39 20.03
CA ALA A 204 -4.96 -3.86 21.33
C ALA A 204 -5.77 -5.07 21.83
N GLU A 205 -7.10 -5.02 21.70
CA GLU A 205 -8.00 -6.12 22.09
C GLU A 205 -7.76 -7.38 21.26
N ARG A 206 -7.61 -7.28 19.93
CA ARG A 206 -7.29 -8.45 19.11
C ARG A 206 -5.93 -9.03 19.46
N ARG A 207 -4.91 -8.18 19.66
CA ARG A 207 -3.58 -8.65 20.07
C ARG A 207 -3.59 -9.31 21.44
N ALA A 208 -4.40 -8.82 22.38
CA ALA A 208 -4.58 -9.46 23.67
C ALA A 208 -5.19 -10.86 23.51
N ARG A 209 -6.26 -11.01 22.72
CA ARG A 209 -6.88 -12.32 22.42
C ARG A 209 -5.92 -13.28 21.72
N GLU A 210 -5.15 -12.80 20.74
CA GLU A 210 -4.14 -13.63 20.06
C GLU A 210 -3.03 -14.06 21.02
N ARG A 211 -2.57 -13.15 21.89
CA ARG A 211 -1.56 -13.45 22.92
C ARG A 211 -2.08 -14.45 23.94
N GLU A 212 -3.31 -14.28 24.42
CA GLU A 212 -3.97 -15.23 25.34
C GLU A 212 -4.15 -16.60 24.69
N ALA A 213 -4.57 -16.67 23.43
CA ALA A 213 -4.68 -17.94 22.71
C ALA A 213 -3.31 -18.63 22.62
N ILE A 214 -2.25 -17.92 22.23
CA ILE A 214 -0.88 -18.47 22.14
C ILE A 214 -0.39 -18.96 23.50
N LEU A 215 -0.61 -18.20 24.58
CA LEU A 215 -0.22 -18.59 25.94
C LEU A 215 -1.03 -19.80 26.44
N GLY A 216 -2.34 -19.84 26.17
CA GLY A 216 -3.20 -20.98 26.51
C GLY A 216 -2.81 -22.27 25.78
N TYR A 217 -2.32 -22.18 24.54
CA TYR A 217 -1.73 -23.33 23.83
C TYR A 217 -0.41 -23.80 24.46
N ALA A 218 0.40 -22.89 25.00
CA ALA A 218 1.66 -23.25 25.65
C ALA A 218 1.44 -23.93 27.01
N GLU A 219 0.39 -23.56 27.75
CA GLU A 219 0.04 -24.18 29.04
C GLU A 219 -0.66 -25.54 28.89
N GLY A 220 -1.33 -25.79 27.75
CA GLY A 220 -2.00 -27.07 27.46
C GLY A 220 -1.14 -28.17 26.81
N GLY A 221 0.13 -27.90 26.49
CA GLY A 221 1.04 -28.84 25.79
C GLY A 221 1.92 -29.71 26.69
N GLY A 222 1.66 -29.77 27.99
CA GLY A 222 2.56 -30.34 29.01
C GLY A 222 2.28 -31.77 29.48
N GLU A 223 1.31 -32.50 28.91
CA GLU A 223 1.01 -33.88 29.34
C GLU A 223 0.87 -34.83 28.14
N GLY A 224 2.02 -35.33 27.68
CA GLY A 224 2.11 -36.33 26.62
C GLY A 224 3.51 -36.91 26.58
N GLY A 225 3.90 -37.63 27.65
CA GLY A 225 5.14 -38.40 27.68
C GLY A 225 5.08 -39.52 26.65
N GLU A 226 5.61 -39.25 25.46
CA GLU A 226 5.78 -40.26 24.42
C GLU A 226 7.01 -41.11 24.78
N GLN A 227 6.72 -42.30 25.29
CA GLN A 227 7.68 -43.31 25.69
C GLN A 227 8.38 -43.82 24.42
N LEU A 228 9.68 -43.52 24.29
CA LEU A 228 10.54 -44.06 23.24
C LEU A 228 10.49 -45.60 23.28
N PRO A 229 10.16 -46.30 22.17
CA PRO A 229 10.24 -47.75 22.15
C PRO A 229 11.70 -48.19 22.23
N ALA A 230 11.95 -49.16 23.11
CA ALA A 230 13.24 -49.78 23.32
C ALA A 230 13.73 -50.45 22.03
N VAL A 231 15.01 -50.24 21.71
CA VAL A 231 15.71 -50.87 20.60
C VAL A 231 16.19 -52.24 21.10
N GLU A 232 15.46 -53.31 20.78
CA GLU A 232 15.97 -54.67 20.94
C GLU A 232 16.82 -55.01 19.71
N GLY A 233 18.13 -55.09 19.92
CA GLY A 233 19.06 -55.66 18.96
C GLY A 233 19.06 -57.18 19.11
N GLU A 234 18.77 -57.90 18.04
CA GLU A 234 19.04 -59.32 17.95
C GLU A 234 20.09 -59.57 16.86
N VAL A 235 21.11 -60.30 17.28
CA VAL A 235 22.32 -60.67 16.57
C VAL A 235 22.03 -61.97 15.82
N ALA A 236 22.30 -62.01 14.51
CA ALA A 236 22.70 -63.21 13.77
C ALA A 236 23.39 -62.82 12.46
#